data_AF-A0A1W2DUF0-F1
#
_entry.id   AF-A0A1W2DUF0-F1
#
_cell.length_a   1.000
_cell.length_b   1.000
_cell.length_c   1.000
_cell.angle_alpha   90.00
_cell.angle_beta   90.00
_cell.angle_gamma   90.00
#
_symmetry.space_group_name_H-M   'P 1'
#
loop_
_entity.id
_entity.type
_entity.pdbx_description
1 polymer ?
#
loop_
_entity_poly.entity_id
_entity_poly.type
_entity_poly.pdbx_seq_one_letter_code
_entity_poly.pdbx_strand_id
1 'polypeptide(L)'
;MLISASFSASAFQSDTSAYQTQRLRINALLAERSAKFGQYDESLNARTGIFGFQTKNDIRNSNEILRQIVLNDNNIFKELKTLMEYKDLEVTAIKTNADQTNSRIQNYMLAIKKLQDQNQELRAEAKALEKSKSFSNTVIILLILSITGLVWFFTKKIKGIFLTKADEKNIF
;
A
#
# COMPACT_ATOMS: atom_id res chain seq x y z
N MET A 1 11.20 3.62 27.29
CA MET A 1 11.32 4.72 26.30
C MET A 1 10.16 4.55 25.31
N LEU A 2 9.05 5.26 25.52
CA LEU A 2 7.83 5.18 24.72
C LEU A 2 7.53 6.59 24.23
N ILE A 3 7.87 6.89 22.98
CA ILE A 3 7.57 8.18 22.35
C ILE A 3 6.45 7.94 21.34
N SER A 4 5.25 8.30 21.80
CA SER A 4 4.19 9.03 21.11
C SER A 4 4.25 9.07 19.57
N ALA A 5 3.38 8.30 18.92
CA ALA A 5 2.98 8.48 17.53
C ALA A 5 1.51 8.93 17.48
N SER A 6 1.27 10.24 17.62
CA SER A 6 -0.06 10.85 17.52
C SER A 6 0.02 12.20 16.80
N PHE A 7 0.39 12.22 15.52
CA PHE A 7 0.31 13.42 14.70
C PHE A 7 0.05 13.04 13.24
N SER A 8 -1.23 12.90 12.86
CA SER A 8 -1.69 12.91 11.46
C SER A 8 -3.20 13.13 11.29
N ALA A 9 -4.01 13.17 12.35
CA ALA A 9 -5.47 13.31 12.22
C ALA A 9 -5.94 14.74 11.88
N SER A 10 -5.11 15.76 12.07
CA SER A 10 -5.52 17.17 11.99
C SER A 10 -5.76 17.67 10.55
N ALA A 11 -5.03 17.13 9.56
CA ALA A 11 -5.12 17.58 8.17
C ALA A 11 -6.39 17.07 7.46
N PHE A 12 -6.80 15.82 7.72
CA PHE A 12 -8.03 15.26 7.14
C PHE A 12 -9.30 15.91 7.71
N GLN A 13 -9.25 16.35 8.97
CA GLN A 13 -10.37 17.05 9.62
C GLN A 13 -10.54 18.49 9.10
N SER A 14 -9.44 19.19 8.79
CA SER A 14 -9.52 20.56 8.25
C SER A 14 -10.13 20.59 6.84
N ASP A 15 -9.74 19.65 5.98
CA ASP A 15 -10.20 19.63 4.59
C ASP A 15 -11.69 19.30 4.47
N THR A 16 -12.18 18.39 5.33
CA THR A 16 -13.61 18.08 5.44
C THR A 16 -14.42 19.31 5.91
N SER A 17 -13.88 20.11 6.84
CA SER A 17 -14.55 21.30 7.35
C SER A 17 -14.65 22.44 6.32
N ALA A 18 -13.61 22.62 5.50
CA ALA A 18 -13.57 23.63 4.44
C ALA A 18 -14.58 23.30 3.33
N TYR A 19 -14.64 22.03 2.90
CA TYR A 19 -15.61 21.54 1.91
C TYR A 19 -17.07 21.76 2.36
N GLN A 20 -17.40 21.43 3.62
CA GLN A 20 -18.76 21.65 4.14
C GLN A 20 -19.10 23.13 4.25
N THR A 21 -18.15 23.96 4.70
CA THR A 21 -18.32 25.42 4.75
C THR A 21 -18.62 25.99 3.36
N GLN A 22 -17.92 25.49 2.34
CA GLN A 22 -18.12 25.91 0.96
C GLN A 22 -19.52 25.55 0.43
N ARG A 23 -20.01 24.34 0.75
CA ARG A 23 -21.39 23.93 0.39
C ARG A 23 -22.44 24.80 1.06
N LEU A 24 -22.25 25.18 2.32
CA LEU A 24 -23.16 26.07 3.03
C LEU A 24 -23.20 27.46 2.38
N ARG A 25 -22.05 28.01 1.96
CA ARG A 25 -21.98 29.27 1.22
C ARG A 25 -22.72 29.21 -0.12
N ILE A 26 -22.52 28.14 -0.89
CA ILE A 26 -23.25 27.94 -2.15
C ILE A 26 -24.75 27.88 -1.91
N ASN A 27 -25.21 27.13 -0.91
CA ASN A 27 -26.63 27.05 -0.58
C ASN A 27 -27.23 28.41 -0.17
N ALA A 28 -26.47 29.23 0.57
CA ALA A 28 -26.89 30.58 0.92
C ALA A 28 -27.03 31.47 -0.33
N LEU A 29 -26.06 31.41 -1.26
CA LEU A 29 -26.13 32.13 -2.53
C LEU A 29 -27.32 31.66 -3.40
N LEU A 30 -27.57 30.35 -3.45
CA LEU A 30 -28.71 29.79 -4.18
C LEU A 30 -30.06 30.25 -3.59
N ALA A 31 -30.16 30.34 -2.26
CA ALA A 31 -31.34 30.88 -1.61
C ALA A 31 -31.54 32.37 -1.94
N GLU A 32 -30.46 33.16 -1.93
CA GLU A 32 -30.49 34.58 -2.33
C GLU A 32 -30.91 34.74 -3.80
N ARG A 33 -30.37 33.91 -4.70
CA ARG A 33 -30.77 33.86 -6.11
C ARG A 33 -32.25 33.57 -6.26
N SER A 34 -32.77 32.58 -5.54
CA SER A 34 -34.19 32.22 -5.58
C SER A 34 -35.08 33.36 -5.11
N ALA A 35 -34.71 34.07 -4.03
CA ALA A 35 -35.44 35.23 -3.55
C ALA A 35 -35.44 36.38 -4.58
N LYS A 36 -34.27 36.69 -5.18
CA LYS A 36 -34.16 37.72 -6.24
C LYS A 36 -34.95 37.36 -7.48
N PHE A 37 -35.00 36.07 -7.84
CA PHE A 37 -35.80 35.62 -8.99
C PHE A 37 -37.29 35.79 -8.73
N GLY A 38 -37.77 35.56 -7.51
CA GLY A 38 -39.14 35.88 -7.11
C GLY A 38 -39.45 37.38 -7.25
N GLN A 39 -38.56 38.25 -6.76
CA GLN A 39 -38.70 39.70 -6.91
C GLN A 39 -38.68 40.15 -8.38
N TYR A 40 -37.87 39.48 -9.21
CA TYR A 40 -37.83 39.75 -10.65
C TYR A 40 -39.17 39.42 -11.30
N ASP A 41 -39.75 38.26 -11.00
CA ASP A 41 -41.07 37.86 -11.52
C ASP A 41 -42.19 38.82 -11.10
N GLU A 42 -42.18 39.27 -9.84
CA GLU A 42 -43.09 40.31 -9.35
C GLU A 42 -42.89 41.64 -10.12
N SER A 43 -41.63 42.02 -10.36
CA SER A 43 -41.29 43.27 -11.06
C SER A 43 -41.70 43.28 -12.53
N LEU A 44 -41.76 42.10 -13.18
CA LEU A 44 -42.24 41.97 -14.55
C LEU A 44 -43.74 42.25 -14.67
N ASN A 45 -44.51 41.98 -13.61
CA ASN A 45 -45.95 42.22 -13.58
C ASN A 45 -46.33 43.64 -13.14
N ALA A 46 -45.37 44.43 -12.65
CA ALA A 46 -45.60 45.81 -12.24
C ALA A 46 -45.97 46.71 -13.44
N ARG A 47 -47.13 47.36 -13.36
CA ARG A 47 -47.66 48.29 -14.36
C ARG A 47 -48.13 49.56 -13.67
N THR A 48 -47.20 50.47 -13.39
CA THR A 48 -47.49 51.69 -12.62
C THR A 48 -47.91 52.88 -13.49
N GLY A 49 -48.00 52.70 -14.80
CA GLY A 49 -48.39 53.74 -15.73
C GLY A 49 -49.87 54.10 -15.62
N ILE A 50 -50.20 55.36 -15.95
CA ILE A 50 -51.55 55.95 -15.86
C ILE A 50 -52.63 55.16 -16.63
N PHE A 51 -52.24 54.31 -17.58
CA PHE A 51 -53.13 53.49 -18.40
C PHE A 51 -52.89 51.98 -18.26
N GLY A 52 -52.27 51.54 -17.16
CA GLY A 52 -51.93 50.12 -16.97
C GLY A 52 -50.81 49.63 -17.90
N PHE A 53 -50.02 50.54 -18.45
CA PHE A 53 -48.80 50.23 -19.19
C PHE A 53 -47.59 50.21 -18.25
N GLN A 54 -46.58 49.40 -18.60
CA GLN A 54 -45.28 49.45 -17.95
C GLN A 54 -44.61 50.80 -18.19
N THR A 55 -44.10 51.40 -17.13
CA THR A 55 -43.31 52.62 -17.22
C THR A 55 -41.83 52.29 -17.44
N LYS A 56 -41.05 53.28 -17.88
CA LYS A 56 -39.58 53.18 -17.92
C LYS A 56 -38.99 52.82 -16.54
N ASN A 57 -39.61 53.29 -15.46
CA ASN A 57 -39.15 52.99 -14.10
C ASN A 57 -39.37 51.52 -13.75
N ASP A 58 -40.52 50.94 -14.13
CA ASP A 58 -40.82 49.51 -13.93
C ASP A 58 -39.79 48.64 -14.67
N ILE A 59 -39.48 48.98 -15.92
CA ILE A 59 -38.49 48.27 -16.75
C ILE A 59 -37.06 48.44 -16.19
N ARG A 60 -36.73 49.61 -15.64
CA ARG A 60 -35.41 49.84 -15.02
C ARG A 60 -35.25 49.02 -13.75
N ASN A 61 -36.31 48.91 -12.95
CA ASN A 61 -36.32 48.10 -11.73
C ASN A 61 -36.11 46.62 -12.03
N SER A 62 -36.87 46.06 -12.98
CA SER A 62 -36.72 44.64 -13.36
C SER A 62 -35.33 44.34 -13.94
N ASN A 63 -34.77 45.24 -14.75
CA ASN A 63 -33.39 45.10 -15.26
C ASN A 63 -32.34 45.16 -14.14
N GLU A 64 -32.52 46.01 -13.14
CA GLU A 64 -31.62 46.07 -11.99
C GLU A 64 -31.67 44.77 -11.18
N ILE A 65 -32.86 44.21 -10.95
CA ILE A 65 -33.00 42.90 -10.27
C ILE A 65 -32.33 41.79 -11.12
N LEU A 66 -32.52 41.80 -12.44
CA LEU A 66 -31.85 40.85 -13.33
C LEU A 66 -30.32 40.96 -13.26
N ARG A 67 -29.78 42.18 -13.22
CA ARG A 67 -28.34 42.43 -13.02
C ARG A 67 -27.86 41.83 -11.70
N GLN A 68 -28.63 41.99 -10.63
CA GLN A 68 -28.32 41.43 -9.31
C GLN A 68 -28.36 39.89 -9.28
N ILE A 69 -29.25 39.28 -10.05
CA ILE A 69 -29.28 37.82 -10.25
C ILE A 69 -28.01 37.36 -10.96
N VAL A 70 -27.63 38.01 -12.06
CA VAL A 70 -26.41 37.64 -12.82
C VAL A 70 -25.15 37.79 -11.96
N LEU A 71 -25.06 38.83 -11.13
CA LEU A 71 -23.94 38.99 -10.20
C LEU A 71 -23.92 37.88 -9.13
N ASN A 72 -25.08 37.47 -8.63
CA ASN A 72 -25.17 36.35 -7.71
C ASN A 72 -24.75 35.03 -8.39
N ASP A 73 -25.17 34.80 -9.64
CA ASP A 73 -24.79 33.64 -10.45
C ASP A 73 -23.27 33.57 -10.64
N ASN A 74 -22.62 34.69 -10.92
CA ASN A 74 -21.14 34.75 -10.99
C ASN A 74 -20.47 34.35 -9.67
N ASN A 75 -21.03 34.76 -8.52
CA ASN A 75 -20.53 34.33 -7.23
C ASN A 75 -20.75 32.83 -7.01
N ILE A 76 -21.94 32.31 -7.37
CA ILE A 76 -22.23 30.87 -7.30
C ILE A 76 -21.20 30.08 -8.14
N PHE A 77 -20.91 30.51 -9.36
CA PHE A 77 -19.93 29.84 -10.22
C PHE A 77 -18.53 29.85 -9.64
N LYS A 78 -18.10 30.96 -9.05
CA LYS A 78 -16.81 31.05 -8.37
C LYS A 78 -16.73 30.04 -7.23
N GLU A 79 -17.75 30.01 -6.36
CA GLU A 79 -17.76 29.12 -5.21
C GLU A 79 -17.86 27.63 -5.63
N LEU A 80 -18.61 27.31 -6.69
CA LEU A 80 -18.68 25.96 -7.26
C LEU A 80 -17.35 25.51 -7.85
N LYS A 81 -16.62 26.40 -8.53
CA LYS A 81 -15.28 26.09 -9.05
C LYS A 81 -14.33 25.71 -7.92
N THR A 82 -14.31 26.50 -6.84
CA THR A 82 -13.50 26.19 -5.65
C THR A 82 -13.93 24.87 -5.00
N LEU A 83 -15.24 24.56 -4.95
CA LEU A 83 -15.72 23.27 -4.46
C LEU A 83 -15.22 22.09 -5.31
N MET A 84 -15.19 22.26 -6.64
CA MET A 84 -14.67 21.26 -7.57
C MET A 84 -13.17 21.04 -7.39
N GLU A 85 -12.39 22.12 -7.24
CA GLU A 85 -10.94 22.04 -6.98
C GLU A 85 -10.63 21.23 -5.72
N TYR A 86 -11.38 21.42 -4.63
CA TYR A 86 -11.22 20.60 -3.42
C TYR A 86 -11.48 19.12 -3.68
N LYS A 87 -12.51 18.79 -4.44
CA LYS A 87 -12.84 17.40 -4.79
C LYS A 87 -11.76 16.77 -5.68
N ASP A 88 -11.23 17.51 -6.65
CA ASP A 88 -10.17 17.04 -7.53
C ASP A 88 -8.86 16.78 -6.77
N LEU A 89 -8.54 17.63 -5.78
CA LEU A 89 -7.42 17.41 -4.87
C LEU A 89 -7.59 16.12 -4.06
N GLU A 90 -8.78 15.88 -3.50
CA GLU A 90 -9.10 14.66 -2.76
C GLU A 90 -8.96 13.40 -3.63
N VAL A 91 -9.54 13.42 -4.84
CA VAL A 91 -9.44 12.31 -5.79
C VAL A 91 -7.99 12.04 -6.18
N THR A 92 -7.22 13.09 -6.44
CA THR A 92 -5.80 12.98 -6.78
C THR A 92 -5.01 12.35 -5.62
N ALA A 93 -5.24 12.81 -4.39
CA ALA A 93 -4.59 12.25 -3.21
C ALA A 93 -4.92 10.77 -3.00
N ILE A 94 -6.17 10.36 -3.19
CA ILE A 94 -6.59 8.94 -3.12
C ILE A 94 -5.86 8.12 -4.17
N LYS A 95 -5.84 8.59 -5.44
CA LYS A 95 -5.18 7.88 -6.53
C LYS A 95 -3.67 7.73 -6.29
N THR A 96 -3.00 8.81 -5.90
CA THR A 96 -1.56 8.77 -5.59
C THR A 96 -1.26 7.83 -4.42
N ASN A 97 -2.07 7.83 -3.36
CA ASN A 97 -1.88 6.89 -2.25
C ASN A 97 -2.08 5.44 -2.66
N ALA A 98 -3.06 5.16 -3.52
CA ALA A 98 -3.28 3.81 -4.06
C ALA A 98 -2.09 3.35 -4.91
N ASP A 99 -1.59 4.21 -5.82
CA ASP A 99 -0.43 3.92 -6.67
C ASP A 99 0.84 3.68 -5.83
N GLN A 100 1.09 4.52 -4.82
CA GLN A 100 2.21 4.35 -3.89
C GLN A 100 2.10 3.04 -3.09
N THR A 101 0.89 2.71 -2.62
CA THR A 101 0.64 1.45 -1.88
C THR A 101 0.88 0.24 -2.77
N ASN A 102 0.37 0.27 -4.00
CA ASN A 102 0.59 -0.80 -4.97
C ASN A 102 2.09 -0.99 -5.27
N SER A 103 2.83 0.11 -5.49
CA SER A 103 4.29 0.07 -5.67
C SER A 103 5.00 -0.55 -4.46
N ARG A 104 4.62 -0.18 -3.23
CA ARG A 104 5.15 -0.79 -1.99
C ARG A 104 4.85 -2.29 -1.93
N ILE A 105 3.63 -2.70 -2.25
CA ILE A 105 3.23 -4.12 -2.28
C ILE A 105 4.08 -4.90 -3.29
N GLN A 106 4.29 -4.36 -4.50
CA GLN A 106 5.14 -5.00 -5.50
C GLN A 106 6.58 -5.14 -5.03
N ASN A 107 7.14 -4.09 -4.41
CA ASN A 107 8.49 -4.13 -3.85
C ASN A 107 8.62 -5.15 -2.70
N TYR A 108 7.63 -5.22 -1.81
CA TYR A 108 7.60 -6.25 -0.76
C TYR A 108 7.50 -7.66 -1.34
N MET A 109 6.67 -7.86 -2.38
CA MET A 109 6.57 -9.14 -3.07
C MET A 109 7.91 -9.58 -3.67
N LEU A 110 8.65 -8.66 -4.31
CA LEU A 110 9.98 -8.93 -4.85
C LEU A 110 10.98 -9.28 -3.74
N ALA A 111 10.97 -8.54 -2.63
CA ALA A 111 11.83 -8.81 -1.49
C ALA A 111 11.53 -10.18 -0.86
N ILE A 112 10.24 -10.52 -0.70
CA ILE A 112 9.82 -11.83 -0.20
C ILE A 112 10.28 -12.95 -1.13
N LYS A 113 10.12 -12.79 -2.45
CA LYS A 113 10.63 -13.78 -3.42
C LYS A 113 12.14 -13.98 -3.28
N LYS A 114 12.91 -12.89 -3.22
CA LYS A 114 14.36 -12.98 -3.02
C LYS A 114 14.73 -13.72 -1.73
N LEU A 115 14.03 -13.45 -0.63
CA LEU A 115 14.23 -14.17 0.64
C LEU A 115 13.85 -15.65 0.53
N GLN A 116 12.79 -15.98 -0.22
CA GLN A 116 12.40 -17.36 -0.48
C GLN A 116 13.46 -18.11 -1.30
N ASP A 117 13.97 -17.50 -2.37
CA ASP A 117 15.01 -18.06 -3.22
C ASP A 117 16.29 -18.32 -2.41
N GLN A 118 16.73 -17.33 -1.62
CA GLN A 118 17.87 -17.49 -0.70
C GLN A 118 17.64 -18.59 0.33
N ASN A 119 16.41 -18.71 0.88
CA ASN A 119 16.11 -19.77 1.82
C ASN A 119 16.15 -21.17 1.17
N GLN A 120 15.68 -21.28 -0.08
CA GLN A 120 15.76 -22.52 -0.84
C GLN A 120 17.21 -22.91 -1.14
N GLU A 121 18.04 -21.95 -1.54
CA GLU A 121 19.48 -22.14 -1.78
C GLU A 121 20.19 -22.63 -0.51
N LEU A 122 20.01 -21.93 0.62
CA LEU A 122 20.58 -22.33 1.91
C LEU A 122 20.12 -23.73 2.35
N ARG A 123 18.86 -24.09 2.10
CA ARG A 123 18.36 -25.44 2.38
C ARG A 123 18.99 -26.49 1.47
N ALA A 124 19.23 -26.17 0.20
CA ALA A 124 19.89 -27.07 -0.74
C ALA A 124 21.36 -27.29 -0.34
N GLU A 125 22.08 -26.22 0.03
CA GLU A 125 23.44 -26.28 0.55
C GLU A 125 23.52 -27.12 1.84
N ALA A 126 22.63 -26.87 2.80
CA ALA A 126 22.58 -27.63 4.04
C ALA A 126 22.36 -29.14 3.79
N LYS A 127 21.45 -29.50 2.87
CA LYS A 127 21.24 -30.90 2.48
C LYS A 127 22.46 -31.51 1.79
N ALA A 128 23.16 -30.74 0.94
CA ALA A 128 24.37 -31.20 0.27
C ALA A 128 25.51 -31.46 1.28
N LEU A 129 25.68 -30.58 2.26
CA LEU A 129 26.62 -30.71 3.39
C LEU A 129 26.27 -31.92 4.28
N GLU A 130 24.99 -32.13 4.59
CA GLU A 130 24.55 -33.28 5.36
C GLU A 130 24.83 -34.60 4.62
N LYS A 131 24.54 -34.65 3.32
CA LYS A 131 24.80 -35.81 2.47
C LYS A 131 26.30 -36.12 2.36
N SER A 132 27.14 -35.10 2.19
CA SER A 132 28.60 -35.29 2.12
C SER A 132 29.19 -35.74 3.45
N LYS A 133 28.70 -35.20 4.58
CA LYS A 133 29.09 -35.63 5.93
C LYS A 133 28.68 -37.07 6.21
N SER A 134 27.47 -37.46 5.83
CA SER A 134 26.97 -38.84 5.98
C SER A 134 27.79 -39.84 5.14
N PHE A 135 28.11 -39.47 3.88
CA PHE A 135 28.95 -40.28 3.02
C PHE A 135 30.37 -40.44 3.60
N SER A 136 30.99 -39.34 4.04
CA SER A 136 32.31 -39.37 4.67
C SER A 136 32.33 -40.25 5.93
N ASN A 137 31.33 -40.12 6.80
CA ASN A 137 31.22 -40.94 8.01
C ASN A 137 31.08 -42.43 7.69
N THR A 138 30.29 -42.77 6.65
CA THR A 138 30.11 -44.15 6.20
C THR A 138 31.42 -44.74 5.66
N VAL A 139 32.18 -43.98 4.87
CA VAL A 139 33.48 -44.41 4.34
C VAL A 139 34.50 -44.62 5.46
N ILE A 140 34.52 -43.74 6.46
CA ILE A 140 35.41 -43.86 7.63
C ILE A 140 35.10 -45.14 8.43
N ILE A 141 33.83 -45.43 8.68
CA ILE A 141 33.42 -46.66 9.39
C ILE A 141 33.84 -47.91 8.61
N LEU A 142 33.68 -47.91 7.28
CA LEU A 142 34.06 -49.04 6.42
C LEU A 142 35.59 -49.25 6.41
N LEU A 143 36.37 -48.17 6.40
CA LEU A 143 37.83 -48.22 6.53
C LEU A 143 38.27 -48.81 7.87
N ILE A 144 37.68 -48.37 8.98
CA ILE A 144 37.98 -48.90 10.31
C ILE A 144 37.66 -50.40 10.38
N LEU A 145 36.49 -50.83 9.87
CA LEU A 145 36.12 -52.25 9.81
C LEU A 145 37.10 -53.08 8.98
N SER A 146 37.54 -52.55 7.84
CA SER A 146 38.50 -53.21 6.95
C SER A 146 39.87 -53.39 7.63
N ILE A 147 40.37 -52.35 8.30
CA ILE A 147 41.64 -52.40 9.04
C ILE A 147 41.54 -53.40 10.20
N THR A 148 40.45 -53.34 10.98
CA THR A 148 40.26 -54.24 12.12
C THR A 148 40.15 -55.70 11.68
N GLY A 149 39.45 -55.95 10.57
CA GLY A 149 39.35 -57.29 9.96
C GLY A 149 40.70 -57.81 9.46
N LEU A 150 41.51 -56.96 8.80
CA LEU A 150 42.86 -57.31 8.36
C LEU A 150 43.77 -57.64 9.55
N VAL A 151 43.78 -56.81 10.59
CA VAL A 151 44.60 -57.05 11.80
C VAL A 151 44.21 -58.37 12.48
N TRP A 152 42.92 -58.66 12.61
CA TRP A 152 42.45 -59.94 13.15
C TRP A 152 42.89 -61.13 12.27
N PHE A 153 42.79 -61.01 10.96
CA PHE A 153 43.22 -62.06 10.02
C PHE A 153 44.73 -62.31 10.09
N PHE A 154 45.55 -61.25 10.11
CA PHE A 154 47.01 -61.37 10.22
C PHE A 154 47.45 -61.94 11.56
N THR A 155 46.85 -61.50 12.68
CA THR A 155 47.18 -62.06 14.00
C THR A 155 46.80 -63.53 14.12
N LYS A 156 45.68 -63.96 13.52
CA LYS A 156 45.30 -65.38 13.43
C LYS A 156 46.29 -66.18 12.57
N LYS A 157 46.71 -65.63 11.42
CA LYS A 157 47.69 -66.27 10.52
C LYS A 157 49.08 -66.39 11.16
N ILE A 158 49.53 -65.36 11.87
CA ILE A 158 50.82 -65.37 12.58
C ILE A 158 50.81 -66.37 13.75
N LYS A 159 49.73 -66.42 14.55
CA LYS A 159 49.59 -67.47 15.58
C LYS A 159 49.60 -68.87 14.98
N GLY A 160 48.94 -69.08 13.83
CA GLY A 160 48.98 -70.37 13.13
C GLY A 160 50.39 -70.79 12.69
N ILE A 161 51.17 -69.85 12.13
CA ILE A 161 52.55 -70.12 11.70
C ILE A 161 53.49 -70.34 12.90
N PHE A 162 53.29 -69.62 14.01
CA PHE A 162 54.12 -69.78 15.21
C PHE A 162 53.86 -71.12 15.93
N LEU A 163 52.62 -71.63 15.89
CA LEU A 163 52.27 -72.96 16.41
C LEU A 163 52.89 -74.07 15.55
N THR A 164 52.93 -73.93 14.23
CA THR A 164 53.61 -74.89 13.33
C THR A 164 55.13 -74.91 13.52
N LYS A 165 55.75 -73.75 13.81
CA LYS A 165 57.20 -73.65 14.03
C LYS A 165 57.65 -74.12 15.43
N ALA A 166 56.74 -74.17 16.40
CA ALA A 166 57.01 -74.71 17.74
C ALA A 166 57.05 -76.25 17.76
N ASP A 167 56.32 -76.91 16.86
CA ASP A 167 56.37 -78.37 16.70
C ASP A 167 57.67 -78.84 16.00
N GLU A 168 58.21 -78.04 15.07
CA GLU A 168 59.44 -78.40 14.33
C GLU A 168 60.72 -78.31 15.20
N LYS A 169 60.67 -77.56 16.31
CA LYS A 169 61.82 -77.41 17.24
C LYS A 169 61.89 -78.47 18.34
N ASN A 170 60.93 -79.40 18.40
CA ASN A 170 60.89 -80.52 19.35
C ASN A 170 61.24 -81.88 18.69
N ILE A 171 61.76 -81.85 17.46
CA ILE A 171 62.26 -83.04 16.77
C ILE A 171 63.71 -82.78 16.35
N PHE A 172 64.62 -82.71 17.32
CA PHE A 172 66.02 -83.14 17.27
C PHE A 172 66.61 -83.08 18.68
#